data_AF-A0A9D2PVD2-F1
#
_entry.id   AF-A0A9D2PVD2-F1
#
_cell.length_a   1.000
_cell.length_b   1.000
_cell.length_c   1.000
_cell.angle_alpha   90.00
_cell.angle_beta   90.00
_cell.angle_gamma   90.00
#
_symmetry.space_group_name_H-M   'P 1'
#
loop_
_entity.id
_entity.type
_entity.pdbx_description
1 polymer ?
#
loop_
_entity_poly.entity_id
_entity_poly.type
_entity_poly.pdbx_seq_one_letter_code
_entity_poly.pdbx_strand_id
1 'polypeptide(L)'
;MREGSCVYCNHCAPCPAGIDIGLVNKYYDLAKFGDELARSHYEKFSIRADACIRCGHCERSSPFQVRQMQRMGEIGRYFSAGK
;
A
#
# COMPACT_ATOMS: atom_id res chain seq x y z
N MET A 1 12.06 15.36 -10.07
CA MET A 1 11.79 14.32 -9.04
C MET A 1 10.31 13.99 -9.11
N ARG A 2 9.89 12.72 -9.07
CA ARG A 2 8.46 12.35 -9.15
C ARG A 2 7.85 12.36 -7.74
N GLU A 3 7.52 13.54 -7.25
CA GLU A 3 6.88 13.72 -5.95
C GLU A 3 5.48 13.08 -5.93
N GLY A 4 5.07 12.55 -4.78
CA GLY A 4 3.78 11.91 -4.55
C GLY A 4 3.62 10.48 -5.08
N SER A 5 4.59 9.93 -5.82
CA SER A 5 4.52 8.57 -6.36
C SER A 5 5.29 7.57 -5.50
N CYS A 6 4.66 6.44 -5.17
CA CYS A 6 5.37 5.30 -4.59
C CYS A 6 6.28 4.67 -5.65
N VAL A 7 7.55 4.41 -5.28
CA VAL A 7 8.53 3.70 -6.12
C VAL A 7 9.02 2.42 -5.44
N TYR A 8 8.29 1.94 -4.43
CA TYR A 8 8.56 0.70 -3.70
C TYR A 8 9.94 0.63 -3.02
N CYS A 9 10.48 1.78 -2.60
CA CYS A 9 11.77 1.89 -1.93
C CYS A 9 11.76 1.50 -0.43
N ASN A 10 10.62 1.03 0.11
CA ASN A 10 10.44 0.57 1.49
C ASN A 10 10.79 1.54 2.62
N HIS A 11 10.97 2.85 2.36
CA HIS A 11 11.17 3.86 3.40
C HIS A 11 9.94 4.07 4.30
N CYS A 12 8.79 3.51 3.91
CA CYS A 12 7.57 3.52 4.72
C CYS A 12 7.57 2.47 5.86
N ALA A 13 8.57 1.60 5.90
CA ALA A 13 8.74 0.58 6.93
C ALA A 13 9.60 1.09 8.10
N PRO A 14 9.39 0.57 9.33
CA PRO A 14 8.33 -0.38 9.71
C PRO A 14 6.97 0.31 9.88
N CYS A 15 5.88 -0.37 9.47
CA CYS A 15 4.54 0.08 9.81
C CYS A 15 4.18 -0.39 11.23
N PRO A 16 3.73 0.50 12.15
CA PRO A 16 3.30 0.10 13.48
C PRO A 16 2.11 -0.89 13.49
N ALA A 17 1.31 -0.92 12.43
CA ALA A 17 0.22 -1.88 12.25
C ALA A 17 0.67 -3.22 11.63
N GLY A 18 1.97 -3.39 11.33
CA GLY A 18 2.50 -4.60 10.70
C GLY A 18 2.26 -4.73 9.20
N ILE A 19 1.77 -3.68 8.53
CA ILE A 19 1.53 -3.69 7.08
C ILE A 19 2.86 -3.59 6.33
N ASP A 20 3.09 -4.47 5.36
CA ASP A 20 4.12 -4.28 4.34
C ASP A 20 3.62 -3.30 3.27
N ILE A 21 3.73 -2.00 3.58
CA ILE A 21 3.21 -0.90 2.75
C ILE A 21 3.83 -0.91 1.35
N GLY A 22 5.10 -1.31 1.23
CA GLY A 22 5.79 -1.35 -0.06
C GLY A 22 5.19 -2.40 -0.99
N LEU A 23 5.05 -3.63 -0.51
CA LEU A 23 4.43 -4.70 -1.30
C LEU A 23 2.95 -4.46 -1.55
N VAL A 24 2.21 -3.95 -0.56
CA VAL A 24 0.80 -3.60 -0.73
C VAL A 24 0.60 -2.59 -1.86
N ASN A 25 1.43 -1.54 -1.94
CA ASN A 25 1.39 -0.60 -3.06
C ASN A 25 1.74 -1.27 -4.39
N LYS A 26 2.79 -2.12 -4.41
CA LYS A 26 3.23 -2.81 -5.63
C LYS A 26 2.13 -3.69 -6.20
N TYR A 27 1.49 -4.52 -5.38
CA TYR A 27 0.44 -5.42 -5.83
C TYR A 27 -0.84 -4.66 -6.21
N TYR A 28 -1.16 -3.57 -5.53
CA TYR A 28 -2.26 -2.71 -5.95
C TYR A 28 -2.02 -2.08 -7.33
N ASP A 29 -0.84 -1.52 -7.57
CA ASP A 29 -0.53 -0.87 -8.84
C ASP A 29 -0.53 -1.91 -9.98
N LEU A 30 0.07 -3.08 -9.79
CA LEU A 30 0.00 -4.19 -10.75
C LEU A 30 -1.44 -4.65 -11.00
N ALA A 31 -2.24 -4.84 -9.95
CA ALA A 31 -3.64 -5.23 -10.09
C ALA A 31 -4.48 -4.17 -10.81
N LYS A 32 -4.15 -2.88 -10.68
CA LYS A 32 -4.77 -1.80 -11.47
C LYS A 32 -4.39 -1.82 -12.94
N PHE A 33 -3.20 -2.33 -13.28
CA PHE A 33 -2.78 -2.56 -14.66
C PHE A 33 -3.33 -3.85 -15.28
N GLY A 34 -4.17 -4.60 -14.55
CA GLY A 34 -4.80 -5.82 -15.04
C GLY A 34 -4.05 -7.11 -14.71
N ASP A 35 -3.04 -7.08 -13.84
CA ASP A 35 -2.37 -8.29 -13.35
C ASP A 35 -3.28 -9.01 -12.32
N GLU A 36 -3.92 -10.09 -12.76
CA GLU A 36 -4.79 -10.91 -11.92
C GLU A 36 -4.01 -11.67 -10.84
N LEU A 37 -2.76 -12.06 -11.11
CA LEU A 37 -1.90 -12.72 -10.12
C LEU A 37 -1.58 -11.77 -8.97
N ALA A 38 -1.39 -10.48 -9.26
CA ALA A 38 -1.17 -9.47 -8.22
C ALA A 38 -2.33 -9.37 -7.22
N ARG A 39 -3.59 -9.54 -7.68
CA ARG A 39 -4.75 -9.61 -6.77
C ARG A 39 -4.68 -10.84 -5.87
N SER A 40 -4.41 -12.02 -6.44
CA SER A 40 -4.24 -13.26 -5.65
C SER A 40 -3.09 -13.16 -4.65
N HIS A 41 -1.99 -12.49 -5.03
CA HIS A 41 -0.88 -12.24 -4.12
C HIS A 41 -1.28 -11.35 -2.95
N TYR A 42 -2.00 -10.24 -3.21
CA TYR A 42 -2.50 -9.35 -2.15
C TYR A 42 -3.42 -10.09 -1.17
N GLU A 43 -4.29 -10.98 -1.65
CA GLU A 43 -5.23 -11.74 -0.80
C GLU A 43 -4.53 -12.68 0.19
N LYS A 44 -3.30 -13.11 -0.10
CA LYS A 44 -2.50 -13.98 0.78
C LYS A 44 -1.81 -13.23 1.92
N PHE A 45 -1.89 -11.89 1.97
CA PHE A 45 -1.28 -11.11 3.04
C PHE A 45 -2.02 -11.34 4.36
N SER A 46 -1.28 -11.66 5.41
CA SER A 46 -1.82 -11.78 6.77
C SER A 46 -2.35 -10.44 7.30
N ILE A 47 -1.67 -9.34 6.96
CA ILE A 47 -2.05 -7.99 7.32
C ILE A 47 -2.19 -7.17 6.03
N ARG A 48 -3.39 -6.66 5.81
CA ARG A 48 -3.81 -5.97 4.57
C ARG A 48 -3.95 -4.47 4.80
N ALA A 49 -4.22 -3.73 3.72
CA ALA A 49 -4.34 -2.28 3.75
C ALA A 49 -5.46 -1.75 4.68
N ASP A 50 -6.50 -2.56 4.90
CA ASP A 50 -7.60 -2.26 5.84
C ASP A 50 -7.17 -2.21 7.31
N ALA A 51 -6.01 -2.76 7.67
CA ALA A 51 -5.43 -2.64 9.02
C ALA A 51 -4.79 -1.27 9.30
N CYS A 52 -4.84 -0.33 8.35
CA CYS A 52 -4.19 0.97 8.50
C CYS A 52 -4.83 1.80 9.62
N ILE A 53 -4.08 2.02 10.69
CA ILE A 53 -4.48 2.85 11.85
C ILE A 53 -4.22 4.36 11.66
N ARG A 54 -3.81 4.79 10.46
CA ARG A 54 -3.55 6.19 10.11
C ARG A 54 -2.58 6.91 11.07
N CYS A 55 -1.49 6.25 11.47
CA CYS A 55 -0.50 6.81 12.42
C CYS A 55 0.49 7.82 11.80
N GLY A 56 0.53 7.94 10.47
CA GLY A 56 1.42 8.86 9.73
C GLY A 56 2.91 8.52 9.73
N HIS A 57 3.33 7.39 10.34
CA HIS A 57 4.74 7.00 10.37
C HIS A 57 5.35 6.89 8.97
N CYS A 58 4.64 6.21 8.07
CA CYS A 58 5.07 5.96 6.70
C CYS A 58 5.20 7.21 5.83
N GLU A 59 4.45 8.28 6.13
CA GLU A 59 4.50 9.54 5.39
C GLU A 59 5.68 10.41 5.82
N ARG A 60 6.01 10.42 7.13
CA ARG A 60 7.17 11.15 7.67
C ARG A 60 8.50 10.59 7.20
N SER A 61 8.57 9.27 7.01
CA SER A 61 9.77 8.59 6.56
C SER A 61 9.95 8.61 5.03
N SER A 62 8.95 9.07 4.26
CA SER A 62 8.99 9.00 2.80
C SER A 62 9.73 10.19 2.18
N PRO A 63 10.82 9.96 1.43
CA PRO A 63 11.53 11.04 0.73
C PRO A 63 10.74 11.62 -0.47
N PHE A 64 9.65 10.97 -0.86
CA PHE A 64 8.83 11.35 -2.02
C PHE A 64 7.48 11.94 -1.63
N GLN A 65 7.22 12.19 -0.34
CA GLN A 65 5.96 12.75 0.16
C GLN A 65 4.72 11.96 -0.29
N VAL A 66 4.83 10.63 -0.37
CA VAL A 66 3.71 9.78 -0.75
C VAL A 66 2.67 9.79 0.37
N ARG A 67 1.41 10.09 0.02
CA ARG A 67 0.26 10.03 0.95
C ARG A 67 -0.16 8.58 1.21
N GLN A 68 0.69 7.85 1.93
CA GLN A 68 0.54 6.42 2.18
C GLN A 68 -0.77 6.10 2.93
N MET A 69 -1.19 6.94 3.88
CA MET A 69 -2.44 6.68 4.61
C MET A 69 -3.66 6.76 3.71
N GLN A 70 -3.68 7.73 2.78
CA GLN A 70 -4.72 7.83 1.78
C GLN A 70 -4.71 6.60 0.87
N ARG A 71 -3.53 6.21 0.34
CA ARG A 71 -3.39 5.01 -0.50
C ARG A 71 -3.88 3.75 0.21
N MET A 72 -3.55 3.51 1.48
CA MET A 72 -4.04 2.32 2.19
C MET A 72 -5.58 2.25 2.21
N GLY A 73 -6.25 3.39 2.41
CA GLY A 73 -7.71 3.45 2.35
C GLY A 73 -8.28 3.23 0.94
N GLU A 74 -7.58 3.66 -0.12
CA GLU A 74 -7.96 3.37 -1.50
C GLU A 74 -7.77 1.89 -1.84
N ILE A 75 -6.64 1.31 -1.43
CA ILE A 75 -6.30 -0.10 -1.66
C ILE A 75 -7.30 -1.02 -0.95
N GLY A 76 -7.61 -0.72 0.31
CA GLY A 76 -8.61 -1.48 1.08
C GLY A 76 -9.97 -1.49 0.39
N ARG A 77 -10.40 -0.35 -0.17
CA ARG A 77 -11.65 -0.27 -0.96
C ARG A 77 -11.56 -1.04 -2.27
N TYR A 78 -10.46 -0.90 -3.01
CA TYR A 78 -10.25 -1.57 -4.30
C TYR A 78 -10.36 -3.09 -4.20
N PHE A 79 -9.76 -3.69 -3.16
CA PHE A 79 -9.83 -5.14 -2.94
C PHE A 79 -11.07 -5.59 -2.16
N SER A 80 -11.84 -4.69 -1.55
CA SER A 80 -13.12 -5.03 -0.93
C SER A 80 -14.29 -5.04 -1.91
N ALA A 81 -14.20 -4.28 -3.02
CA ALA A 81 -15.25 -4.18 -4.03
C ALA A 81 -15.38 -5.40 -4.95
N GLY A 82 -14.46 -6.37 -4.86
CA GLY A 82 -14.49 -7.62 -5.63
C GLY A 82 -14.88 -8.86 -4.81
N LYS A 83 -15.42 -8.65 -3.60
CA LYS A 83 -16.00 -9.72 -2.77
C LYS A 83 -17.51 -9.83 -2.98
#